data_AF-A0A507R116-F1
#
_entry.id   AF-A0A507R116-F1
#
_cell.length_a   1.000
_cell.length_b   1.000
_cell.length_c   1.000
_cell.angle_alpha   90.00
_cell.angle_beta   90.00
_cell.angle_gamma   90.00
#
_symmetry.space_group_name_H-M   'P 1'
#
loop_
_entity.id
_entity.type
_entity.pdbx_description
1 polymer ?
#
loop_
_entity_poly.entity_id
_entity_poly.type
_entity_poly.pdbx_seq_one_letter_code
_entity_poly.pdbx_strand_id
1 'polypeptide(L)'
;MGAVRRIKTKRRTRDYDQVRQDLGSPKHLAQYKATKDAEDLPGLGRHYCVECAKWFESEYNLQAHTKGKNHKRRLRLLREEPHTQKVAEAAIGLGTDNGQRAERVDMED
;
A
#
# COMPACT_ATOMS: atom_id res chain seq x y z
N MET A 1 18.40 -15.77 17.87
CA MET A 1 17.52 -15.41 16.73
C MET A 1 16.25 -14.65 17.19
N GLY A 2 16.34 -13.33 17.42
CA GLY A 2 15.16 -12.50 17.79
C GLY A 2 14.37 -11.98 16.57
N ALA A 3 15.01 -11.85 15.42
CA ALA A 3 14.45 -11.22 14.21
C ALA A 3 13.29 -12.02 13.59
N VAL A 4 13.36 -13.36 13.60
CA VAL A 4 12.38 -14.25 12.97
C VAL A 4 10.98 -14.09 13.57
N ARG A 5 10.85 -13.72 14.85
CA ARG A 5 9.54 -13.56 15.51
C ARG A 5 8.74 -12.37 14.98
N ARG A 6 9.42 -11.31 14.52
CA ARG A 6 8.75 -10.08 14.03
C ARG A 6 8.22 -10.21 12.60
N ILE A 7 8.87 -11.03 11.78
CA ILE A 7 8.61 -11.14 10.33
C ILE A 7 7.63 -12.28 10.00
N LYS A 8 7.05 -12.94 11.02
CA LYS A 8 6.09 -14.02 10.80
C LYS A 8 4.82 -13.54 10.09
N THR A 9 4.24 -14.39 9.26
CA THR A 9 2.99 -14.13 8.50
C THR A 9 1.84 -13.63 9.38
N LYS A 10 1.68 -14.19 10.59
CA LYS A 10 0.66 -13.76 11.56
C LYS A 10 0.81 -12.32 12.08
N ARG A 11 1.93 -11.65 11.80
CA ARG A 11 2.22 -10.25 12.18
C ARG A 11 2.51 -9.38 10.95
N ARG A 12 2.15 -9.87 9.76
CA ARG A 12 2.42 -9.17 8.51
C ARG A 12 1.62 -7.88 8.46
N THR A 13 2.33 -6.79 8.20
CA THR A 13 1.76 -5.46 7.99
C THR A 13 1.42 -5.27 6.52
N ARG A 14 0.66 -4.22 6.23
CA ARG A 14 0.36 -3.83 4.86
C ARG A 14 1.64 -3.52 4.07
N ASP A 15 1.75 -4.10 2.89
CA ASP A 15 2.93 -4.02 2.04
C ASP A 15 3.03 -2.64 1.35
N TYR A 16 4.22 -2.27 0.88
CA TYR A 16 4.50 -0.93 0.35
C TYR A 16 3.75 -0.62 -0.95
N ASP A 17 3.63 -1.61 -1.82
CA ASP A 17 2.88 -1.57 -3.07
C ASP A 17 1.38 -1.36 -2.82
N GLN A 18 0.81 -2.07 -1.84
CA GLN A 18 -0.59 -1.90 -1.42
C GLN A 18 -0.86 -0.50 -0.89
N VAL A 19 0.03 0.04 -0.06
CA VAL A 19 -0.08 1.43 0.44
C VAL A 19 -0.01 2.44 -0.70
N ARG A 20 0.80 2.18 -1.72
CA ARG A 20 0.86 3.07 -2.90
C ARG A 20 -0.43 3.03 -3.71
N GLN A 21 -1.08 1.87 -3.82
CA GLN A 21 -2.40 1.74 -4.43
C GLN A 21 -3.49 2.47 -3.62
N ASP A 22 -3.39 2.47 -2.29
CA ASP A 22 -4.28 3.26 -1.42
C ASP A 22 -4.14 4.76 -1.66
N LEU A 23 -2.89 5.24 -1.78
CA LEU A 23 -2.61 6.65 -2.06
C LEU A 23 -3.07 7.05 -3.46
N GLY A 24 -2.98 6.14 -4.43
CA GLY A 24 -3.41 6.38 -5.80
C GLY A 24 -4.93 6.28 -6.02
N SER A 25 -5.64 5.51 -5.20
CA SER A 25 -7.08 5.30 -5.37
C SER A 25 -7.85 5.28 -4.04
N PRO A 26 -8.80 6.22 -3.84
CA PRO A 26 -9.58 6.29 -2.60
C PRO A 26 -10.48 5.05 -2.42
N LYS A 27 -10.88 4.41 -3.52
CA LYS A 27 -11.67 3.17 -3.51
C LYS A 27 -10.92 2.02 -2.84
N HIS A 28 -9.64 1.83 -3.16
CA HIS A 28 -8.83 0.74 -2.59
C HIS A 28 -8.63 0.94 -1.08
N LEU A 29 -8.39 2.18 -0.66
CA LEU A 29 -8.31 2.53 0.75
C LEU A 29 -9.63 2.29 1.50
N ALA A 30 -10.77 2.68 0.90
CA ALA A 30 -12.08 2.45 1.50
C ALA A 30 -12.38 0.95 1.66
N GLN A 31 -12.08 0.14 0.63
CA GLN A 31 -12.22 -1.31 0.69
C GLN A 31 -11.37 -1.90 1.82
N TYR A 32 -10.12 -1.47 1.96
CA TYR A 32 -9.29 -1.94 3.07
C TYR A 32 -9.85 -1.55 4.44
N LYS A 33 -10.26 -0.28 4.62
CA LYS A 33 -10.85 0.16 5.90
C LYS A 33 -12.11 -0.62 6.25
N ALA A 34 -12.93 -0.99 5.26
CA ALA A 34 -14.12 -1.80 5.45
C ALA A 34 -13.84 -3.25 5.89
N THR A 35 -12.61 -3.77 5.72
CA THR A 35 -12.23 -5.11 6.23
C THR A 35 -12.04 -5.16 7.76
N LYS A 36 -12.15 -4.01 8.44
CA LYS A 36 -11.88 -3.88 9.86
C LYS A 36 -13.08 -3.26 10.56
N ASP A 37 -13.57 -3.95 11.58
CA ASP A 37 -14.64 -3.43 12.41
C ASP A 37 -14.12 -2.30 13.28
N ALA A 38 -14.91 -1.23 13.39
CA ALA A 38 -14.49 -0.01 14.10
C ALA A 38 -14.21 -0.29 15.59
N GLU A 39 -14.96 -1.19 16.21
CA GLU A 39 -14.86 -1.53 17.64
C GLU A 39 -13.53 -2.19 18.01
N ASP A 40 -12.95 -2.96 17.08
CA ASP A 40 -11.66 -3.63 17.27
C ASP A 40 -10.45 -2.71 17.04
N LEU A 41 -10.68 -1.51 16.49
CA LEU A 41 -9.62 -0.59 16.12
C LEU A 41 -9.34 0.46 17.21
N PRO A 42 -8.06 0.84 17.41
CA PRO A 42 -7.72 1.99 18.24
C PRO A 42 -8.47 3.24 17.81
N GLY A 43 -9.03 3.98 18.78
CA GLY A 43 -9.75 5.22 18.51
C GLY A 43 -10.97 5.05 17.61
N LEU A 44 -11.62 3.88 17.63
CA LEU A 44 -12.75 3.50 16.76
C LEU A 44 -12.46 3.65 15.26
N GLY A 45 -11.20 3.46 14.86
CA GLY A 45 -10.78 3.62 13.48
C GLY A 45 -10.88 5.06 12.97
N ARG A 46 -10.88 6.08 13.84
CA ARG A 46 -10.97 7.49 13.41
C ARG A 46 -9.62 8.04 12.97
N HIS A 47 -8.53 7.65 13.65
CA HIS A 47 -7.20 8.23 13.44
C HIS A 47 -6.29 7.24 12.70
N TYR A 48 -6.17 7.39 11.38
CA TYR A 48 -5.41 6.50 10.52
C TYR A 48 -4.32 7.22 9.73
N CYS A 49 -3.10 6.69 9.80
CA CYS A 49 -2.00 7.07 8.91
C CYS A 49 -1.96 6.11 7.74
N VAL A 50 -2.18 6.62 6.52
CA VAL A 50 -2.23 5.82 5.29
C VAL A 50 -0.84 5.30 4.94
N GLU A 51 0.17 6.15 5.04
CA GLU A 51 1.54 5.86 4.58
C GLU A 51 2.20 4.78 5.43
N CYS A 52 1.92 4.78 6.74
CA CYS A 52 2.41 3.77 7.67
C CYS A 52 1.42 2.62 7.92
N ALA A 53 0.23 2.68 7.32
CA ALA A 53 -0.86 1.74 7.52
C ALA A 53 -1.16 1.43 9.00
N LYS A 54 -1.24 2.48 9.84
CA LYS A 54 -1.36 2.35 11.30
C LYS A 54 -2.52 3.18 11.86
N TRP A 55 -3.28 2.56 12.75
CA TRP A 55 -4.34 3.19 13.54
C TRP A 55 -3.79 3.75 14.86
N PHE A 56 -4.33 4.87 15.30
CA PHE A 56 -3.97 5.56 16.54
C PHE A 56 -5.20 5.78 17.41
N GLU A 57 -4.99 5.86 18.71
CA GLU A 57 -6.07 6.09 19.68
C GLU A 57 -6.65 7.52 19.63
N SER A 58 -5.83 8.51 19.26
CA SER A 58 -6.19 9.93 19.31
C SER A 58 -5.54 10.73 18.18
N GLU A 59 -6.10 11.90 17.90
CA GLU A 59 -5.57 12.82 16.90
C GLU A 59 -4.16 13.32 17.27
N TYR A 60 -3.95 13.64 18.54
CA TYR A 60 -2.65 14.09 19.05
C TYR A 60 -1.53 13.09 18.71
N ASN A 61 -1.79 11.80 18.89
CA ASN A 61 -0.81 10.75 18.59
C ASN A 61 -0.56 10.60 17.08
N LEU A 62 -1.59 10.78 16.25
CA LEU A 62 -1.42 10.81 14.80
C LEU A 62 -0.55 11.99 14.37
N GLN A 63 -0.80 13.18 14.91
CA GLN A 63 0.00 14.38 14.63
C GLN A 63 1.45 14.27 15.14
N ALA A 64 1.66 13.65 16.30
CA ALA A 64 3.00 13.37 16.80
C ALA A 64 3.73 12.34 15.91
N HIS A 65 3.01 11.32 15.45
CA HIS A 65 3.54 10.29 14.54
C HIS A 65 4.05 10.87 13.22
N THR A 66 3.28 11.75 12.57
CA THR A 66 3.65 12.34 11.27
C THR A 66 4.93 13.17 11.35
N LYS A 67 5.20 13.80 12.51
CA LYS A 67 6.44 14.55 12.76
C LYS A 67 7.66 13.66 13.00
N GLY A 68 7.45 12.38 13.34
CA GLY A 68 8.48 11.42 13.72
C GLY A 68 9.38 10.93 12.58
N LYS A 69 10.60 10.49 12.92
CA LYS A 69 11.61 10.01 11.95
C LYS A 69 11.14 8.80 11.13
N ASN A 70 10.41 7.88 11.75
CA ASN A 70 9.91 6.66 11.09
C ASN A 70 8.92 6.98 9.97
N HIS A 71 7.99 7.91 10.22
CA HIS A 71 7.04 8.36 9.20
C HIS A 71 7.77 9.06 8.05
N LYS A 72 8.69 9.98 8.37
CA LYS A 72 9.54 10.65 7.36
C LYS A 72 10.38 9.68 6.52
N ARG A 73 10.84 8.57 7.11
CA ARG A 73 11.52 7.48 6.38
C ARG A 73 10.56 6.74 5.45
N ARG A 74 9.35 6.43 5.93
CA ARG A 74 8.30 5.78 5.13
C ARG A 74 7.93 6.63 3.92
N LEU A 75 7.77 7.94 4.10
CA LEU A 75 7.49 8.89 3.00
C LEU A 75 8.58 8.89 1.94
N ARG A 76 9.86 8.85 2.34
CA ARG A 76 10.97 8.75 1.38
C ARG A 76 10.90 7.46 0.57
N LEU A 77 10.66 6.33 1.22
CA LEU A 77 10.54 5.04 0.56
C LEU A 77 9.35 4.96 -0.39
N LEU A 78 8.22 5.61 -0.06
CA LEU A 78 7.04 5.64 -0.92
C LEU A 78 7.21 6.51 -2.18
N ARG A 79 8.22 7.40 -2.22
CA ARG A 79 8.54 8.19 -3.41
C ARG A 79 9.23 7.36 -4.48
N GLU A 80 10.05 6.40 -4.08
CA GLU A 80 10.75 5.48 -4.99
C GLU A 80 9.76 4.53 -5.64
N GLU A 81 9.92 4.21 -6.93
CA GLU A 81 9.04 3.30 -7.66
C GLU A 81 8.99 1.91 -6.99
N PRO A 82 7.79 1.31 -6.78
CA PRO A 82 7.72 0.09 -6.00
C PRO A 82 8.28 -1.05 -6.84
N HIS A 83 9.00 -1.96 -6.19
CA HIS A 83 9.36 -3.21 -6.84
C HIS A 83 8.08 -4.01 -7.12
N THR A 84 7.90 -4.43 -8.37
CA THR A 84 6.78 -5.26 -8.80
C THR A 84 7.28 -6.54 -9.46
N GLN A 85 6.42 -7.54 -9.53
CA GLN A 85 6.75 -8.80 -10.20
C GLN A 85 7.23 -8.59 -11.64
N LYS A 86 6.62 -7.66 -12.38
CA LYS A 86 7.04 -7.28 -13.73
C LYS A 86 8.46 -6.74 -13.80
N VAL A 87 8.88 -5.96 -12.81
CA VAL A 87 10.26 -5.45 -12.71
C VAL A 87 11.24 -6.59 -12.45
N ALA A 88 10.87 -7.57 -11.62
CA ALA A 88 11.67 -8.76 -11.37
C ALA A 88 11.81 -9.64 -12.63
N GLU A 89 10.71 -9.85 -13.36
CA GLU A 89 10.69 -10.61 -14.62
C GLU A 89 11.53 -9.92 -15.70
N ALA A 90 11.36 -8.60 -15.87
CA ALA A 90 12.14 -7.83 -16.83
C ALA A 90 13.66 -7.90 -16.54
N ALA A 91 14.05 -7.93 -15.26
CA ALA A 91 15.45 -8.04 -14.86
C ALA A 91 16.10 -9.38 -15.26
N ILE A 92 15.32 -10.45 -15.42
CA ILE A 92 15.78 -11.75 -15.90
C ILE A 92 15.49 -11.97 -17.40
N GLY A 93 15.05 -10.92 -18.11
CA GLY A 93 14.75 -10.98 -19.54
C GLY A 93 13.38 -11.56 -19.89
N LEU A 94 12.50 -11.79 -18.91
CA LEU A 94 11.10 -12.14 -19.15
C LEU A 94 10.28 -10.84 -19.28
N GLY A 95 9.79 -10.56 -20.48
CA GLY A 95 8.88 -9.45 -20.75
C GLY A 95 7.71 -9.91 -21.60
N THR A 96 6.52 -9.37 -21.33
CA THR A 96 5.37 -9.51 -22.23
C THR A 96 5.28 -8.26 -23.09
N ASP A 97 5.87 -8.31 -24.29
CA ASP A 97 5.51 -7.38 -25.36
C ASP A 97 4.21 -7.88 -25.99
N ASN A 98 3.11 -7.72 -25.25
CA ASN A 98 1.79 -7.89 -25.82
C ASN A 98 1.57 -6.64 -26.68
N GLY A 99 2.01 -6.70 -27.95
CA GLY A 99 1.95 -5.58 -28.89
C GLY A 99 0.58 -4.91 -28.96
N GLN A 100 0.52 -3.74 -29.61
CA GLN A 100 -0.71 -2.94 -29.68
C GLN A 100 -1.88 -3.79 -30.20
N ARG A 101 -2.93 -3.92 -29.37
CA ARG A 101 -4.16 -4.62 -29.75
C ARG A 101 -4.78 -3.86 -30.92
N ALA A 102 -4.82 -4.47 -32.10
CA ALA A 102 -5.40 -3.87 -33.30
C ALA A 102 -6.84 -3.39 -32.99
N GLU A 103 -7.11 -2.11 -33.23
CA GLU A 103 -8.44 -1.54 -33.11
C GLU A 103 -9.37 -2.26 -34.11
N ARG A 104 -10.52 -2.72 -33.63
CA ARG A 104 -11.59 -3.19 -34.52
C ARG A 104 -12.12 -1.96 -35.23
N VAL A 105 -11.85 -1.86 -36.53
CA VAL A 105 -12.56 -0.93 -37.41
C VAL A 105 -13.88 -1.61 -37.72
N ASP A 106 -14.94 -1.22 -37.01
CA ASP A 106 -16.30 -1.58 -37.38
C ASP A 106 -16.64 -0.86 -38.69
N MET A 107 -16.71 -1.62 -39.77
CA MET A 107 -17.13 -1.15 -41.10
C MET A 107 -18.66 -1.06 -41.09
N GLU A 108 -19.19 0.15 -41.07
CA GLU A 108 -20.63 0.42 -41.22
C GLU A 108 -21.00 0.40 -42.73
N ASP A 109 -21.95 -0.47 -43.10
CA ASP A 109 -22.67 -0.51 -44.39
C ASP A 109 -24.03 0.21 -44.27
#